data_AF-A0A444U027-F1
#
_entry.id   AF-A0A444U027-F1
#
_cell.length_a   1.000
_cell.length_b   1.000
_cell.length_c   1.000
_cell.angle_alpha   90.00
_cell.angle_beta   90.00
_cell.angle_gamma   90.00
#
_symmetry.space_group_name_H-M   'P 1'
#
loop_
_entity.id
_entity.type
_entity.pdbx_description
1 polymer ?
#
loop_
_entity_poly.entity_id
_entity_poly.type
_entity_poly.pdbx_seq_one_letter_code
_entity_poly.pdbx_strand_id
1 'polypeptide(L)'
;MDDVKKLLKKLDVIPSILARLAPAEDTLIHEFASLCLAYLSVEYTSKVQIFELDGLDTLFRLLSSPDPDVKKNSPECIYQLVQDFPSRAAIRELNGVPPLLELLKSKYPVIQKLALKTLATITHDAETRVALRENQGFEQLIEILGNNELNDLHVETLVVVSNCMEDMDTVQLIQQTGGLDKLLQLAETSTLPEVQMNAAKAITNTAQSNENRKILHEQEVEKTLVTLLRVDHEGLRTATCQAIAIMCENLASKDEFRKLAGIQPIVQLLNSENAEVKKAAALALSNLTNANHLNAKALNILQEIHLSTSRKNNFSEAALQRLFDSNLSIKYSFTGCLSSSNKITDGFYDYGKVKPDHKMITLEELYKQKVNQHRPVVFLNAKPPEPALTELPPVENKSPDSPGGRSPTPSKNSNKDKTPSKGKSKGKKEEEKTKEEEEIKIPQEVIVEKKQWLLPYDPIFHSLITNVTKSVLPLPNTKEQVVALAVSDTEGLGPKRAKLLLADNMVRLTVCAVSRKKDNSL
;
A
#
# COMPACT_ATOMS: atom_id res chain seq x y z
N MET A 1 -23.35 21.56 39.77
CA MET A 1 -23.75 21.70 38.36
C MET A 1 -24.72 20.62 37.92
N ASP A 2 -24.52 19.35 38.32
CA ASP A 2 -25.39 18.24 37.89
C ASP A 2 -26.86 18.38 38.33
N ASP A 3 -27.12 18.97 39.49
CA ASP A 3 -28.49 19.20 39.97
C ASP A 3 -29.24 20.24 39.11
N VAL A 4 -28.53 21.26 38.62
CA VAL A 4 -29.09 22.28 37.71
C VAL A 4 -29.46 21.65 36.37
N LYS A 5 -28.59 20.78 35.82
CA LYS A 5 -28.89 20.03 34.58
C LYS A 5 -30.13 19.15 34.73
N LYS A 6 -30.24 18.42 35.84
CA LYS A 6 -31.41 17.57 36.14
C LYS A 6 -32.70 18.38 36.27
N LEU A 7 -32.63 19.57 36.86
CA LEU A 7 -33.77 20.49 36.98
C LEU A 7 -34.19 21.06 35.62
N LEU A 8 -33.24 21.53 34.80
CA LEU A 8 -33.53 22.03 33.44
C LEU A 8 -34.20 20.97 32.58
N LYS A 9 -33.81 19.69 32.71
CA LYS A 9 -34.46 18.56 32.03
C LYS A 9 -35.93 18.38 32.43
N LYS A 10 -36.25 18.50 33.73
CA LYS A 10 -37.65 18.37 34.22
C LYS A 10 -38.56 19.49 33.72
N LEU A 11 -37.99 20.63 33.35
CA LEU A 11 -38.71 21.83 32.96
C LEU A 11 -38.91 21.96 31.44
N ASP A 12 -38.46 20.98 30.65
CA ASP A 12 -38.60 20.97 29.19
C ASP A 12 -38.16 22.30 28.53
N VAL A 13 -36.97 22.77 28.91
CA VAL A 13 -36.53 24.14 28.58
C VAL A 13 -36.06 24.33 27.13
N ILE A 14 -35.77 23.25 26.40
CA ILE A 14 -35.14 23.32 25.08
C ILE A 14 -35.98 24.10 24.04
N PRO A 15 -37.30 23.88 23.90
CA PRO A 15 -38.14 24.69 23.03
C PRO A 15 -38.07 26.19 23.36
N SER A 16 -38.07 26.52 24.65
CA SER A 16 -37.98 27.92 25.11
C SER A 16 -36.63 28.55 24.80
N ILE A 17 -35.54 27.78 24.93
CA ILE A 17 -34.19 28.24 24.61
C ILE A 17 -34.04 28.44 23.09
N LEU A 18 -34.54 27.52 22.26
CA LEU A 18 -34.52 27.65 20.81
C LEU A 18 -35.33 28.87 20.34
N ALA A 19 -36.48 29.15 20.95
CA ALA A 19 -37.28 30.34 20.65
C ALA A 19 -36.50 31.65 20.91
N ARG A 20 -35.61 31.66 21.92
CA ARG A 20 -34.73 32.81 22.24
C ARG A 20 -33.57 33.00 21.26
N LEU A 21 -33.35 32.05 20.34
CA LEU A 21 -32.38 32.18 19.24
C LEU A 21 -32.98 32.77 17.97
N ALA A 22 -34.23 33.24 18.00
CA ALA A 22 -34.87 33.90 16.87
C ALA A 22 -34.07 35.14 16.41
N PRO A 23 -34.03 35.45 15.10
CA PRO A 23 -33.23 36.57 14.57
C PRO A 23 -33.56 37.95 15.14
N ALA A 24 -34.77 38.12 15.70
CA ALA A 24 -35.23 39.38 16.27
C ALA A 24 -34.76 39.64 17.72
N GLU A 25 -34.22 38.61 18.38
CA GLU A 25 -33.73 38.72 19.76
C GLU A 25 -32.33 39.35 19.81
N ASP A 26 -31.97 39.93 20.96
CA ASP A 26 -30.67 40.57 21.16
C ASP A 26 -29.52 39.57 21.12
N THR A 27 -28.35 40.00 20.63
CA THR A 27 -27.14 39.17 20.55
C THR A 27 -26.73 38.59 21.91
N LEU A 28 -26.92 39.33 23.01
CA LEU A 28 -26.65 38.85 24.36
C LEU A 28 -27.58 37.69 24.74
N ILE A 29 -28.83 37.72 24.27
CA ILE A 29 -29.77 36.61 24.44
C ILE A 29 -29.28 35.40 23.63
N HIS A 30 -28.81 35.62 22.41
CA HIS A 30 -28.23 34.55 21.59
C HIS A 30 -27.01 33.91 22.26
N GLU A 31 -26.15 34.71 22.90
CA GLU A 31 -24.97 34.24 23.62
C GLU A 31 -25.37 33.24 24.72
N PHE A 32 -26.23 33.67 25.66
CA PHE A 32 -26.63 32.82 26.77
C PHE A 32 -27.48 31.62 26.34
N ALA A 33 -28.36 31.80 25.35
CA ALA A 33 -29.19 30.71 24.84
C ALA A 33 -28.33 29.65 24.11
N SER A 34 -27.41 30.06 23.24
CA SER A 34 -26.49 29.14 22.55
C SER A 34 -25.55 28.43 23.52
N LEU A 35 -25.07 29.13 24.56
CA LEU A 35 -24.28 28.55 25.64
C LEU A 35 -25.07 27.46 26.39
N CYS A 36 -26.33 27.73 26.72
CA CYS A 36 -27.19 26.76 27.37
C CYS A 36 -27.41 25.51 26.50
N LEU A 37 -27.64 25.69 25.20
CA LEU A 37 -27.76 24.55 24.28
C LEU A 37 -26.46 23.74 24.20
N ALA A 38 -25.30 24.39 24.10
CA ALA A 38 -24.00 23.71 24.08
C ALA A 38 -23.76 22.88 25.36
N TYR A 39 -24.16 23.38 26.52
CA TYR A 39 -24.05 22.62 27.78
C TYR A 39 -25.05 21.47 27.88
N LEU A 40 -26.27 21.64 27.38
CA LEU A 40 -27.32 20.62 27.42
C LEU A 40 -27.09 19.52 26.38
N SER A 41 -26.52 19.86 25.22
CA SER A 41 -26.28 18.92 24.12
C SER A 41 -25.23 17.86 24.43
N VAL A 42 -24.53 17.92 25.56
CA VAL A 42 -23.71 16.79 26.05
C VAL A 42 -24.59 15.57 26.37
N GLU A 43 -25.85 15.78 26.78
CA GLU A 43 -26.78 14.73 27.17
C GLU A 43 -27.57 14.18 25.98
N TYR A 44 -27.67 12.86 25.87
CA TYR A 44 -28.37 12.19 24.77
C TYR A 44 -29.81 12.68 24.56
N THR A 45 -30.61 12.78 25.63
CA THR A 45 -32.01 13.21 25.50
C THR A 45 -32.15 14.63 24.97
N SER A 46 -31.20 15.51 25.32
CA SER A 46 -31.20 16.90 24.86
C SER A 46 -30.78 17.00 23.41
N LYS A 47 -29.81 16.18 22.95
CA LYS A 47 -29.44 16.11 21.53
C LYS A 47 -30.63 15.75 20.64
N VAL A 48 -31.34 14.69 21.01
CA VAL A 48 -32.53 14.22 20.28
C VAL A 48 -33.56 15.33 20.18
N GLN A 49 -33.86 15.99 21.31
CA GLN A 49 -34.85 17.07 21.31
C GLN A 49 -34.42 18.31 20.53
N ILE A 50 -33.14 18.72 20.62
CA ILE A 50 -32.62 19.84 19.82
C ILE A 50 -32.75 19.51 18.33
N PHE A 51 -32.44 18.27 17.94
CA PHE A 51 -32.56 17.81 16.57
C PHE A 51 -34.02 17.79 16.07
N GLU A 52 -34.94 17.21 16.84
CA GLU A 52 -36.38 17.13 16.50
C GLU A 52 -37.07 18.49 16.36
N LEU A 53 -36.49 19.54 16.98
CA LEU A 53 -37.00 20.91 16.94
C LEU A 53 -36.27 21.79 15.89
N ASP A 54 -35.65 21.18 14.88
CA ASP A 54 -34.87 21.87 13.84
C ASP A 54 -33.78 22.80 14.40
N GLY A 55 -33.27 22.48 15.59
CA GLY A 55 -32.26 23.30 16.27
C GLY A 55 -30.94 23.36 15.51
N LEU A 56 -30.65 22.37 14.66
CA LEU A 56 -29.45 22.35 13.83
C LEU A 56 -29.45 23.51 12.81
N ASP A 57 -30.57 23.75 12.11
CA ASP A 57 -30.72 24.88 11.18
C ASP A 57 -30.47 26.22 11.89
N THR A 58 -31.08 26.37 13.08
CA THR A 58 -30.90 27.55 13.93
C THR A 58 -29.42 27.76 14.30
N LEU A 59 -28.72 26.70 14.70
CA LEU A 59 -27.30 26.77 15.06
C LEU A 59 -26.41 27.10 13.84
N PHE A 60 -26.73 26.58 12.65
CA PHE A 60 -26.01 26.91 11.41
C PHE A 60 -26.13 28.38 11.05
N ARG A 61 -27.33 28.96 11.16
CA ARG A 61 -27.54 30.41 10.96
C ARG A 61 -26.66 31.24 11.90
N LEU A 62 -26.49 30.80 13.14
CA LEU A 62 -25.69 31.51 14.15
C LEU A 62 -24.17 31.43 13.91
N LEU A 63 -23.68 30.54 13.03
CA LEU A 63 -22.27 30.51 12.64
C LEU A 63 -21.82 31.83 11.97
N SER A 64 -22.74 32.54 11.33
CA SER A 64 -22.50 33.85 10.72
C SER A 64 -22.60 35.03 11.69
N SER A 65 -22.83 34.78 12.99
CA SER A 65 -22.95 35.84 13.98
C SER A 65 -21.69 36.71 14.05
N PRO A 66 -21.80 38.05 14.15
CA PRO A 66 -20.63 38.91 14.38
C PRO A 66 -20.05 38.70 15.79
N ASP A 67 -20.84 38.17 16.72
CA ASP A 67 -20.44 37.96 18.11
C ASP A 67 -19.56 36.70 18.27
N PRO A 68 -18.36 36.84 18.86
CA PRO A 68 -17.43 35.74 19.06
C PRO A 68 -17.98 34.60 19.91
N ASP A 69 -18.76 34.91 20.96
CA ASP A 69 -19.23 33.93 21.92
C ASP A 69 -20.39 33.12 21.34
N VAL A 70 -21.33 33.76 20.65
CA VAL A 70 -22.36 33.09 19.84
C VAL A 70 -21.72 32.19 18.77
N LYS A 71 -20.72 32.73 18.05
CA LYS A 71 -19.99 32.01 17.00
C LYS A 71 -19.14 30.86 17.55
N LYS A 72 -18.74 30.89 18.82
CA LYS A 72 -18.05 29.78 19.51
C LYS A 72 -19.03 28.73 20.03
N ASN A 73 -20.14 29.14 20.64
CA ASN A 73 -21.10 28.24 21.27
C ASN A 73 -21.87 27.41 20.24
N SER A 74 -22.16 28.00 19.09
CA SER A 74 -22.91 27.35 18.00
C SER A 74 -22.19 26.10 17.44
N PRO A 75 -20.93 26.16 16.97
CA PRO A 75 -20.20 24.97 16.50
C PRO A 75 -19.89 23.99 17.64
N GLU A 76 -19.78 24.43 18.90
CA GLU A 76 -19.68 23.50 20.03
C GLU A 76 -20.94 22.66 20.19
N CYS A 77 -22.12 23.27 20.11
CA CYS A 77 -23.39 22.55 20.14
C CYS A 77 -23.54 21.62 18.92
N ILE A 78 -23.22 22.11 17.71
CA ILE A 78 -23.25 21.29 16.48
C ILE A 78 -22.33 20.09 16.62
N TYR A 79 -21.10 20.27 17.11
CA TYR A 79 -20.15 19.19 17.35
C TYR A 79 -20.73 18.09 18.25
N GLN A 80 -21.46 18.46 19.30
CA GLN A 80 -22.12 17.48 20.18
C GLN A 80 -23.25 16.73 19.47
N LEU A 81 -24.05 17.41 18.65
CA LEU A 81 -25.15 16.82 17.90
C LEU A 81 -24.65 15.82 16.85
N VAL A 82 -23.62 16.16 16.07
CA VAL A 82 -23.08 15.31 14.99
C VAL A 82 -22.38 14.03 15.47
N GLN A 83 -22.22 13.86 16.79
CA GLN A 83 -21.84 12.56 17.34
C GLN A 83 -22.91 11.49 17.02
N ASP A 84 -24.18 11.90 16.88
CA ASP A 84 -25.29 11.02 16.57
C ASP A 84 -25.52 10.96 15.05
N PHE A 85 -25.80 9.75 14.53
CA PHE A 85 -25.94 9.50 13.09
C PHE A 85 -27.03 10.36 12.39
N PRO A 86 -28.23 10.58 12.96
CA PRO A 86 -29.27 11.40 12.32
C PRO A 86 -28.82 12.86 12.11
N SER A 87 -28.09 13.42 13.06
CA SER A 87 -27.58 14.78 12.95
C SER A 87 -26.57 14.92 11.83
N ARG A 88 -25.69 13.92 11.61
CA ARG A 88 -24.73 13.94 10.50
C ARG A 88 -25.43 13.96 9.13
N ALA A 89 -26.47 13.15 8.95
CA ALA A 89 -27.25 13.15 7.72
C ALA A 89 -27.89 14.53 7.44
N ALA A 90 -28.39 15.20 8.47
CA ALA A 90 -28.99 16.53 8.34
C ALA A 90 -27.97 17.63 7.96
N ILE A 91 -26.68 17.50 8.31
CA ILE A 91 -25.63 18.44 7.88
C ILE A 91 -25.59 18.57 6.36
N ARG A 92 -25.84 17.47 5.65
CA ARG A 92 -25.88 17.47 4.18
C ARG A 92 -27.04 18.31 3.66
N GLU A 93 -28.25 18.07 4.17
CA GLU A 93 -29.47 18.76 3.74
C GLU A 93 -29.40 20.27 4.02
N LEU A 94 -28.67 20.66 5.06
CA LEU A 94 -28.44 22.07 5.44
C LEU A 94 -27.27 22.73 4.70
N ASN A 95 -26.59 22.01 3.79
CA ASN A 95 -25.35 22.48 3.16
C ASN A 95 -24.34 23.01 4.21
N GLY A 96 -24.06 22.20 5.24
CA GLY A 96 -23.31 22.65 6.41
C GLY A 96 -21.79 22.74 6.24
N VAL A 97 -21.22 22.21 5.15
CA VAL A 97 -19.76 22.21 4.93
C VAL A 97 -19.19 23.63 4.69
N PRO A 98 -19.74 24.47 3.79
CA PRO A 98 -19.20 25.82 3.55
C PRO A 98 -19.17 26.71 4.80
N PRO A 99 -20.23 26.80 5.63
CA PRO A 99 -20.18 27.57 6.87
C PRO A 99 -19.08 27.10 7.83
N LEU A 100 -18.84 25.78 7.94
CA LEU A 100 -17.79 25.23 8.78
C LEU A 100 -16.39 25.55 8.24
N LEU A 101 -16.20 25.55 6.92
CA LEU A 101 -14.95 25.99 6.30
C LEU A 101 -14.68 27.48 6.55
N GLU A 102 -15.71 28.33 6.51
CA GLU A 102 -15.55 29.76 6.78
C GLU A 102 -15.08 30.04 8.22
N LEU A 103 -15.48 29.22 9.19
CA LEU A 103 -14.99 29.32 10.58
C LEU A 103 -13.48 29.06 10.72
N LEU A 104 -12.85 28.36 9.78
CA LEU A 104 -11.41 28.15 9.78
C LEU A 104 -10.62 29.46 9.58
N LYS A 105 -11.26 30.50 9.04
CA LYS A 105 -10.68 31.85 8.88
C LYS A 105 -10.86 32.73 10.12
N SER A 106 -11.48 32.21 11.17
CA SER A 106 -11.69 32.96 12.42
C SER A 106 -10.36 33.37 13.06
N LYS A 107 -10.30 34.59 13.59
CA LYS A 107 -9.16 35.06 14.41
C LYS A 107 -9.04 34.36 15.77
N TYR A 108 -10.02 33.52 16.14
CA TYR A 108 -10.07 32.82 17.42
C TYR A 108 -9.77 31.32 17.23
N PRO A 109 -8.63 30.82 17.73
CA PRO A 109 -8.23 29.41 17.57
C PRO A 109 -9.25 28.40 18.10
N VAL A 110 -9.98 28.75 19.16
CA VAL A 110 -11.03 27.88 19.71
C VAL A 110 -12.15 27.61 18.70
N ILE A 111 -12.50 28.60 17.87
CA ILE A 111 -13.55 28.47 16.85
C ILE A 111 -13.04 27.63 15.68
N GLN A 112 -11.80 27.87 15.23
CA GLN A 112 -11.15 27.05 14.19
C GLN A 112 -11.10 25.58 14.61
N LYS A 113 -10.69 25.31 15.86
CA LYS A 113 -10.61 23.96 16.42
C LYS A 113 -11.97 23.27 16.51
N LEU A 114 -13.02 23.97 16.93
CA LEU A 114 -14.38 23.43 16.97
C LEU A 114 -14.91 23.10 15.57
N ALA A 115 -14.63 23.95 14.59
CA ALA A 115 -14.97 23.69 13.20
C ALA A 115 -14.26 22.43 12.67
N LEU A 116 -12.94 22.30 12.90
CA LEU A 116 -12.19 21.10 12.51
C LEU A 116 -12.68 19.83 13.22
N LYS A 117 -13.01 19.89 14.51
CA LYS A 117 -13.59 18.74 15.23
C LYS A 117 -14.94 18.32 14.67
N THR A 118 -15.76 19.30 14.27
CA THR A 118 -17.04 19.04 13.62
C THR A 118 -16.80 18.37 12.27
N LEU A 119 -15.97 18.97 11.41
CA LEU A 119 -15.56 18.42 10.11
C LEU A 119 -14.99 16.99 10.25
N ALA A 120 -14.15 16.74 11.24
CA ALA A 120 -13.55 15.43 11.51
C ALA A 120 -14.62 14.38 11.83
N THR A 121 -15.70 14.77 12.53
CA THR A 121 -16.79 13.85 12.86
C THR A 121 -17.67 13.56 11.63
N ILE A 122 -18.01 14.60 10.85
CA ILE A 122 -18.94 14.45 9.72
C ILE A 122 -18.29 13.83 8.47
N THR A 123 -16.96 13.88 8.34
CA THR A 123 -16.21 13.27 7.22
C THR A 123 -16.11 11.75 7.25
N HIS A 124 -16.60 11.11 8.32
CA HIS A 124 -16.86 9.67 8.31
C HIS A 124 -17.92 9.28 7.26
N ASP A 125 -18.84 10.19 6.94
CA ASP A 125 -19.87 9.97 5.92
C ASP A 125 -19.36 10.36 4.52
N ALA A 126 -19.65 9.50 3.52
CA ALA A 126 -19.08 9.62 2.18
C ALA A 126 -19.51 10.89 1.45
N GLU A 127 -20.77 11.26 1.58
CA GLU A 127 -21.36 12.45 0.97
C GLU A 127 -20.71 13.73 1.49
N THR A 128 -20.37 13.78 2.78
CA THR A 128 -19.66 14.92 3.37
C THR A 128 -18.25 15.08 2.80
N ARG A 129 -17.56 13.96 2.53
CA ARG A 129 -16.23 14.01 1.89
C ARG A 129 -16.30 14.61 0.49
N VAL A 130 -17.32 14.24 -0.27
CA VAL A 130 -17.57 14.80 -1.60
C VAL A 130 -17.88 16.30 -1.50
N ALA A 131 -18.77 16.70 -0.59
CA ALA A 131 -19.08 18.11 -0.36
C ALA A 131 -17.83 18.92 0.06
N LEU A 132 -16.94 18.35 0.87
CA LEU A 132 -15.67 18.98 1.25
C LEU A 132 -14.77 19.20 0.04
N ARG A 133 -14.72 18.24 -0.89
CA ARG A 133 -13.98 18.36 -2.16
C ARG A 133 -14.55 19.45 -3.05
N GLU A 134 -15.87 19.47 -3.23
CA GLU A 134 -16.56 20.43 -4.10
C GLU A 134 -16.43 21.89 -3.61
N ASN A 135 -16.27 22.08 -2.31
CA ASN A 135 -16.15 23.40 -1.67
C ASN A 135 -14.70 23.84 -1.44
N GLN A 136 -13.72 23.28 -2.16
CA GLN A 136 -12.30 23.63 -2.05
C GLN A 136 -11.79 23.54 -0.59
N GLY A 137 -12.30 22.54 0.14
CA GLY A 137 -11.95 22.34 1.54
C GLY A 137 -10.50 21.86 1.71
N PHE A 138 -9.99 21.07 0.77
CA PHE A 138 -8.64 20.50 0.89
C PHE A 138 -7.55 21.56 0.72
N GLU A 139 -7.75 22.55 -0.15
CA GLU A 139 -6.84 23.67 -0.33
C GLU A 139 -6.64 24.42 0.98
N GLN A 140 -7.73 24.72 1.69
CA GLN A 140 -7.69 25.37 3.00
C GLN A 140 -7.04 24.47 4.08
N LEU A 141 -7.34 23.17 4.09
CA LEU A 141 -6.76 22.24 5.06
C LEU A 141 -5.26 22.06 4.84
N ILE A 142 -4.80 21.93 3.58
CA ILE A 142 -3.38 21.84 3.24
C ILE A 142 -2.65 23.16 3.55
N GLU A 143 -3.28 24.31 3.36
CA GLU A 143 -2.74 25.61 3.78
C GLU A 143 -2.51 25.66 5.30
N ILE A 144 -3.48 25.18 6.11
CA ILE A 144 -3.34 25.08 7.57
C ILE A 144 -2.15 24.19 7.95
N LEU A 145 -2.02 23.03 7.29
CA LEU A 145 -0.88 22.11 7.48
C LEU A 145 0.46 22.71 7.01
N GLY A 146 0.40 23.64 6.05
CA GLY A 146 1.51 24.45 5.55
C GLY A 146 2.04 25.47 6.56
N ASN A 147 1.17 25.94 7.46
CA ASN A 147 1.47 27.05 8.35
C ASN A 147 1.89 26.57 9.75
N ASN A 148 3.16 26.81 10.10
CA ASN A 148 3.72 26.45 11.40
C ASN A 148 3.12 27.25 12.58
N GLU A 149 2.51 28.41 12.33
CA GLU A 149 1.81 29.17 13.36
C GLU A 149 0.49 28.50 13.78
N LEU A 150 -0.03 27.60 12.94
CA LEU A 150 -1.28 26.87 13.15
C LEU A 150 -1.05 25.42 13.61
N ASN A 151 0.13 25.11 14.17
CA ASN A 151 0.48 23.76 14.65
C ASN A 151 -0.57 23.17 15.61
N ASP A 152 -1.21 24.00 16.43
CA ASP A 152 -2.27 23.58 17.38
C ASP A 152 -3.54 23.04 16.70
N LEU A 153 -3.69 23.27 15.40
CA LEU A 153 -4.79 22.79 14.57
C LEU A 153 -4.40 21.56 13.73
N HIS A 154 -3.11 21.27 13.58
CA HIS A 154 -2.62 20.23 12.66
C HIS A 154 -3.18 18.85 12.98
N VAL A 155 -3.37 18.54 14.26
CA VAL A 155 -3.94 17.25 14.68
C VAL A 155 -5.36 17.10 14.16
N GLU A 156 -6.27 18.03 14.45
CA GLU A 156 -7.64 17.95 13.95
C GLU A 156 -7.72 18.05 12.43
N THR A 157 -6.90 18.90 11.80
CA THR A 157 -6.82 19.01 10.33
C THR A 157 -6.41 17.70 9.69
N LEU A 158 -5.40 17.01 10.23
CA LEU A 158 -4.97 15.70 9.73
C LEU A 158 -6.04 14.62 9.91
N VAL A 159 -6.86 14.68 10.95
CA VAL A 159 -7.99 13.75 11.11
C VAL A 159 -9.01 13.95 9.98
N VAL A 160 -9.37 15.21 9.67
CA VAL A 160 -10.26 15.54 8.54
C VAL A 160 -9.68 15.01 7.22
N VAL A 161 -8.41 15.32 6.94
CA VAL A 161 -7.73 14.87 5.72
C VAL A 161 -7.68 13.34 5.67
N SER A 162 -7.26 12.67 6.76
CA SER A 162 -7.15 11.21 6.85
C SER A 162 -8.48 10.51 6.55
N ASN A 163 -9.60 10.99 7.11
CA ASN A 163 -10.92 10.43 6.83
C ASN A 163 -11.28 10.52 5.34
N CYS A 164 -10.77 11.54 4.65
CA CYS A 164 -11.03 11.77 3.25
C CYS A 164 -10.10 11.02 2.29
N MET A 165 -8.96 10.52 2.77
CA MET A 165 -7.94 9.85 1.93
C MET A 165 -8.35 8.46 1.42
N GLU A 166 -9.51 7.92 1.84
CA GLU A 166 -10.03 6.66 1.28
C GLU A 166 -10.61 6.83 -0.14
N ASP A 167 -10.96 8.06 -0.51
CA ASP A 167 -11.58 8.39 -1.79
C ASP A 167 -10.54 8.73 -2.86
N MET A 168 -10.60 8.03 -4.01
CA MET A 168 -9.62 8.16 -5.09
C MET A 168 -9.53 9.57 -5.68
N ASP A 169 -10.67 10.22 -5.91
CA ASP A 169 -10.72 11.57 -6.48
C ASP A 169 -10.05 12.58 -5.54
N THR A 170 -10.27 12.41 -4.24
CA THR A 170 -9.65 13.24 -3.20
C THR A 170 -8.14 13.05 -3.17
N VAL A 171 -7.65 11.80 -3.24
CA VAL A 171 -6.21 11.51 -3.28
C VAL A 171 -5.56 12.16 -4.49
N GLN A 172 -6.17 12.05 -5.68
CA GLN A 172 -5.65 12.67 -6.89
C GLN A 172 -5.61 14.20 -6.80
N LEU A 173 -6.65 14.84 -6.26
CA LEU A 173 -6.68 16.28 -6.05
C LEU A 173 -5.56 16.74 -5.10
N ILE A 174 -5.39 16.06 -3.97
CA ILE A 174 -4.35 16.36 -2.98
C ILE A 174 -2.96 16.12 -3.57
N GLN A 175 -2.79 15.11 -4.42
CA GLN A 175 -1.53 14.87 -5.13
C GLN A 175 -1.22 16.00 -6.13
N GLN A 176 -2.18 16.39 -6.97
CA GLN A 176 -2.00 17.43 -7.99
C GLN A 176 -1.68 18.82 -7.39
N THR A 177 -2.14 19.06 -6.16
CA THR A 177 -1.88 20.30 -5.42
C THR A 177 -0.60 20.24 -4.57
N GLY A 178 0.16 19.14 -4.59
CA GLY A 178 1.36 18.94 -3.76
C GLY A 178 1.06 18.70 -2.28
N GLY A 179 -0.21 18.50 -1.91
CA GLY A 179 -0.62 18.23 -0.53
C GLY A 179 -0.12 16.89 -0.01
N LEU A 180 0.07 15.89 -0.88
CA LEU A 180 0.65 14.60 -0.46
C LEU A 180 2.09 14.75 0.02
N ASP A 181 2.91 15.52 -0.69
CA ASP A 181 4.30 15.83 -0.29
C ASP A 181 4.32 16.54 1.05
N LYS A 182 3.36 17.44 1.28
CA LYS A 182 3.22 18.15 2.56
C LYS A 182 2.85 17.19 3.70
N LEU A 183 1.97 16.22 3.46
CA LEU A 183 1.63 15.18 4.45
C LEU A 183 2.85 14.33 4.81
N LEU A 184 3.65 13.92 3.81
CA LEU A 184 4.89 13.16 4.03
C LEU A 184 5.92 13.98 4.80
N GLN A 185 6.10 15.25 4.43
CA GLN A 185 6.97 16.18 5.15
C GLN A 185 6.56 16.32 6.62
N LEU A 186 5.27 16.50 6.90
CA LEU A 186 4.77 16.61 8.27
C LEU A 186 4.96 15.32 9.08
N ALA A 187 4.78 14.16 8.44
CA ALA A 187 5.05 12.88 9.08
C ALA A 187 6.53 12.81 9.54
N GLU A 188 7.48 13.18 8.67
CA GLU A 188 8.90 13.09 8.99
C GLU A 188 9.40 14.17 9.96
N THR A 189 8.97 15.41 9.78
CA THR A 189 9.61 16.59 10.40
C THR A 189 8.91 17.12 11.64
N SER A 190 7.65 16.73 11.88
CA SER A 190 6.91 17.20 13.04
C SER A 190 7.53 16.70 14.35
N THR A 191 7.58 17.57 15.35
CA THR A 191 8.01 17.23 16.71
C THR A 191 6.89 16.64 17.56
N LEU A 192 5.64 16.70 17.08
CA LEU A 192 4.46 16.22 17.79
C LEU A 192 4.10 14.79 17.33
N PRO A 193 4.23 13.76 18.18
CA PRO A 193 3.92 12.39 17.80
C PRO A 193 2.47 12.19 17.33
N GLU A 194 1.53 13.00 17.82
CA GLU A 194 0.14 12.97 17.39
C GLU A 194 -0.04 13.40 15.93
N VAL A 195 0.71 14.42 15.47
CA VAL A 195 0.72 14.87 14.07
C VAL A 195 1.30 13.76 13.20
N GLN A 196 2.45 13.19 13.59
CA GLN A 196 3.08 12.10 12.85
C GLN A 196 2.17 10.86 12.77
N MET A 197 1.46 10.54 13.87
CA MET A 197 0.54 9.42 13.94
C MET A 197 -0.65 9.62 13.00
N ASN A 198 -1.27 10.80 12.99
CA ASN A 198 -2.40 11.07 12.11
C ASN A 198 -1.98 11.17 10.63
N ALA A 199 -0.76 11.65 10.34
CA ALA A 199 -0.20 11.57 8.99
C ALA A 199 0.03 10.10 8.55
N ALA A 200 0.54 9.23 9.43
CA ALA A 200 0.67 7.80 9.16
C ALA A 200 -0.70 7.11 8.93
N LYS A 201 -1.74 7.53 9.66
CA LYS A 201 -3.12 7.07 9.41
C LYS A 201 -3.64 7.54 8.04
N ALA A 202 -3.37 8.79 7.66
CA ALA A 202 -3.75 9.31 6.34
C ALA A 202 -3.08 8.49 5.21
N ILE A 203 -1.80 8.14 5.37
CA ILE A 203 -1.08 7.22 4.45
C ILE A 203 -1.76 5.86 4.40
N THR A 204 -2.16 5.30 5.56
CA THR A 204 -2.86 4.00 5.64
C THR A 204 -4.19 4.02 4.88
N ASN A 205 -4.97 5.09 5.04
CA ASN A 205 -6.25 5.27 4.36
C ASN A 205 -6.07 5.46 2.84
N THR A 206 -5.02 6.18 2.45
CA THR A 206 -4.64 6.36 1.04
C THR A 206 -4.29 5.02 0.41
N ALA A 207 -3.50 4.20 1.10
CA ALA A 207 -2.95 2.95 0.59
C ALA A 207 -3.98 1.82 0.39
N GLN A 208 -5.27 2.04 0.67
CA GLN A 208 -6.31 0.99 0.54
C GLN A 208 -6.49 0.49 -0.89
N SER A 209 -6.26 1.34 -1.91
CA SER A 209 -6.37 0.96 -3.32
C SER A 209 -5.02 0.59 -3.95
N ASN A 210 -5.04 -0.30 -4.94
CA ASN A 210 -3.84 -0.66 -5.71
C ASN A 210 -3.20 0.55 -6.41
N GLU A 211 -4.02 1.47 -6.92
CA GLU A 211 -3.53 2.63 -7.67
C GLU A 211 -2.89 3.67 -6.73
N ASN A 212 -3.52 3.94 -5.58
CA ASN A 212 -2.95 4.84 -4.59
C ASN A 212 -1.64 4.30 -4.00
N ARG A 213 -1.49 2.97 -3.86
CA ARG A 213 -0.20 2.38 -3.46
C ARG A 213 0.92 2.67 -4.45
N LYS A 214 0.63 2.74 -5.76
CA LYS A 214 1.63 3.14 -6.76
C LYS A 214 1.98 4.61 -6.63
N ILE A 215 0.97 5.48 -6.50
CA ILE A 215 1.16 6.92 -6.25
C ILE A 215 2.05 7.14 -5.02
N LEU A 216 1.75 6.47 -3.91
CA LEU A 216 2.54 6.57 -2.69
C LEU A 216 3.97 6.04 -2.86
N HIS A 217 4.15 4.96 -3.62
CA HIS A 217 5.47 4.41 -3.93
C HIS A 217 6.30 5.38 -4.79
N GLU A 218 5.69 6.03 -5.78
CA GLU A 218 6.33 7.06 -6.60
C GLU A 218 6.77 8.28 -5.76
N GLN A 219 6.10 8.52 -4.64
CA GLN A 219 6.43 9.57 -3.66
C GLN A 219 7.38 9.10 -2.55
N GLU A 220 8.04 7.95 -2.71
CA GLU A 220 9.01 7.39 -1.76
C GLU A 220 8.47 7.22 -0.32
N VAL A 221 7.16 6.96 -0.15
CA VAL A 221 6.54 6.84 1.19
C VAL A 221 7.23 5.82 2.10
N GLU A 222 7.86 4.80 1.52
CA GLU A 222 8.56 3.75 2.26
C GLU A 222 9.71 4.34 3.10
N LYS A 223 10.40 5.37 2.60
CA LYS A 223 11.47 6.07 3.31
C LYS A 223 10.93 6.81 4.54
N THR A 224 9.81 7.50 4.39
CA THR A 224 9.09 8.16 5.49
C THR A 224 8.70 7.13 6.54
N LEU A 225 8.04 6.04 6.14
CA LEU A 225 7.59 5.01 7.07
C LEU A 225 8.75 4.32 7.81
N VAL A 226 9.88 4.06 7.15
CA VAL A 226 11.09 3.52 7.81
C VAL A 226 11.66 4.49 8.84
N THR A 227 11.59 5.80 8.57
CA THR A 227 12.03 6.83 9.51
C THR A 227 11.13 6.85 10.76
N LEU A 228 9.81 6.78 10.56
CA LEU A 228 8.82 6.78 11.67
C LEU A 228 8.96 5.57 12.60
N LEU A 229 9.35 4.40 12.09
CA LEU A 229 9.58 3.20 12.92
C LEU A 229 10.63 3.41 14.02
N ARG A 230 11.56 4.35 13.81
CA ARG A 230 12.67 4.63 14.74
C ARG A 230 12.27 5.57 15.86
N VAL A 231 11.13 6.27 15.73
CA VAL A 231 10.64 7.19 16.76
C VAL A 231 10.13 6.39 17.96
N ASP A 232 10.54 6.77 19.16
CA ASP A 232 10.18 6.08 20.40
C ASP A 232 8.80 6.50 20.93
N HIS A 233 7.77 6.16 20.17
CA HIS A 233 6.38 6.43 20.53
C HIS A 233 5.49 5.27 20.10
N GLU A 234 4.83 4.62 21.07
CA GLU A 234 4.09 3.37 20.84
C GLU A 234 2.91 3.53 19.86
N GLY A 235 2.14 4.62 20.01
CA GLY A 235 1.01 4.92 19.12
C GLY A 235 1.45 5.19 17.69
N LEU A 236 2.61 5.84 17.52
CA LEU A 236 3.18 6.12 16.20
C LEU A 236 3.67 4.84 15.54
N ARG A 237 4.47 4.03 16.26
CA ARG A 237 4.94 2.72 15.77
C ARG A 237 3.78 1.81 15.35
N THR A 238 2.68 1.82 16.11
CA THR A 238 1.46 1.08 15.76
C THR A 238 0.89 1.55 14.42
N ALA A 239 0.66 2.86 14.27
CA ALA A 239 0.13 3.45 13.04
C ALA A 239 1.08 3.25 11.83
N THR A 240 2.39 3.41 12.04
CA THR A 240 3.41 3.17 11.01
C THR A 240 3.42 1.70 10.58
N CYS A 241 3.38 0.73 11.50
CA CYS A 241 3.30 -0.67 11.14
C CYS A 241 2.01 -1.01 10.37
N GLN A 242 0.87 -0.40 10.72
CA GLN A 242 -0.37 -0.54 9.96
C GLN A 242 -0.22 -0.01 8.53
N ALA A 243 0.35 1.19 8.36
CA ALA A 243 0.63 1.76 7.04
C ALA A 243 1.53 0.85 6.20
N ILE A 244 2.61 0.32 6.79
CA ILE A 244 3.53 -0.61 6.13
C ILE A 244 2.80 -1.89 5.72
N ALA A 245 1.93 -2.44 6.58
CA ALA A 245 1.19 -3.66 6.27
C ALA A 245 0.33 -3.50 5.00
N ILE A 246 -0.37 -2.38 4.86
CA ILE A 246 -1.22 -2.10 3.69
C ILE A 246 -0.37 -1.78 2.46
N MET A 247 0.66 -0.94 2.60
CA MET A 247 1.61 -0.64 1.51
C MET A 247 2.26 -1.89 0.94
N CYS A 248 2.56 -2.87 1.80
CA CYS A 248 3.14 -4.15 1.41
C CYS A 248 2.15 -5.11 0.73
N GLU A 249 0.98 -4.67 0.29
CA GLU A 249 0.26 -5.39 -0.77
C GLU A 249 0.89 -5.14 -2.15
N ASN A 250 1.60 -4.02 -2.33
CA ASN A 250 2.38 -3.72 -3.52
C ASN A 250 3.77 -4.40 -3.47
N LEU A 251 4.13 -5.13 -4.54
CA LEU A 251 5.40 -5.85 -4.60
C LEU A 251 6.61 -4.88 -4.62
N ALA A 252 6.51 -3.76 -5.33
CA ALA A 252 7.59 -2.78 -5.40
C ALA A 252 7.91 -2.20 -4.01
N SER A 253 6.88 -1.85 -3.24
CA SER A 253 7.01 -1.38 -1.86
C SER A 253 7.68 -2.42 -0.95
N LYS A 254 7.34 -3.72 -1.08
CA LYS A 254 8.02 -4.79 -0.31
C LYS A 254 9.52 -4.81 -0.57
N ASP A 255 9.93 -4.67 -1.83
CA ASP A 255 11.33 -4.67 -2.21
C ASP A 255 12.04 -3.40 -1.71
N GLU A 256 11.35 -2.26 -1.74
CA GLU A 256 11.90 -0.98 -1.27
C GLU A 256 12.11 -0.98 0.25
N PHE A 257 11.15 -1.46 1.04
CA PHE A 257 11.33 -1.65 2.49
C PHE A 257 12.53 -2.54 2.83
N ARG A 258 12.84 -3.55 2.01
CA ARG A 258 14.05 -4.36 2.18
C ARG A 258 15.30 -3.54 1.90
N LYS A 259 15.35 -2.79 0.79
CA LYS A 259 16.51 -1.96 0.42
C LYS A 259 16.81 -0.90 1.48
N LEU A 260 15.77 -0.31 2.06
CA LEU A 260 15.84 0.69 3.13
C LEU A 260 16.14 0.10 4.52
N ALA A 261 16.40 -1.21 4.62
CA ALA A 261 16.60 -1.92 5.88
C ALA A 261 15.42 -1.77 6.89
N GLY A 262 14.21 -1.51 6.39
CA GLY A 262 12.99 -1.31 7.19
C GLY A 262 12.48 -2.56 7.92
N ILE A 263 12.90 -3.75 7.46
CA ILE A 263 12.52 -5.03 8.08
C ILE A 263 13.08 -5.17 9.50
N GLN A 264 14.32 -4.73 9.74
CA GLN A 264 15.00 -4.90 11.04
C GLN A 264 14.28 -4.17 12.19
N PRO A 265 13.91 -2.88 12.05
CA PRO A 265 13.11 -2.20 13.07
C PRO A 265 11.77 -2.90 13.37
N ILE A 266 11.03 -3.34 12.34
CA ILE A 266 9.73 -4.03 12.54
C ILE A 266 9.91 -5.30 13.37
N VAL A 267 10.97 -6.05 13.09
CA VAL A 267 11.30 -7.27 13.82
C VAL A 267 11.66 -6.97 15.28
N GLN A 268 12.38 -5.89 15.56
CA GLN A 268 12.65 -5.46 16.93
C GLN A 268 11.36 -5.13 17.69
N LEU A 269 10.37 -4.53 17.03
CA LEU A 269 9.07 -4.19 17.61
C LEU A 269 8.23 -5.40 18.05
N LEU A 270 8.52 -6.61 17.55
CA LEU A 270 7.87 -7.83 18.03
C LEU A 270 8.20 -8.14 19.50
N ASN A 271 9.28 -7.55 20.03
CA ASN A 271 9.69 -7.65 21.44
C ASN A 271 9.23 -6.46 22.29
N SER A 272 8.37 -5.58 21.76
CA SER A 272 7.80 -4.46 22.53
C SER A 272 7.09 -4.95 23.81
N GLU A 273 6.79 -4.10 24.79
CA GLU A 273 5.90 -4.49 25.89
C GLU A 273 4.43 -4.29 25.47
N ASN A 274 4.18 -3.33 24.57
CA ASN A 274 2.85 -3.00 24.08
C ASN A 274 2.30 -4.05 23.10
N ALA A 275 1.13 -4.61 23.44
CA ALA A 275 0.47 -5.65 22.65
C ALA A 275 0.00 -5.18 21.26
N GLU A 276 -0.46 -3.93 21.14
CA GLU A 276 -0.91 -3.37 19.85
C GLU A 276 0.26 -3.15 18.90
N VAL A 277 1.40 -2.67 19.42
CA VAL A 277 2.64 -2.56 18.64
C VAL A 277 3.08 -3.94 18.11
N LYS A 278 3.06 -4.98 18.95
CA LYS A 278 3.40 -6.36 18.51
C LYS A 278 2.49 -6.84 17.40
N LYS A 279 1.18 -6.65 17.57
CA LYS A 279 0.16 -7.09 16.62
C LYS A 279 0.34 -6.38 15.27
N ALA A 280 0.53 -5.06 15.29
CA ALA A 280 0.76 -4.28 14.08
C ALA A 280 2.08 -4.68 13.39
N ALA A 281 3.17 -4.83 14.15
CA ALA A 281 4.47 -5.26 13.62
C ALA A 281 4.42 -6.68 13.01
N ALA A 282 3.70 -7.61 13.66
CA ALA A 282 3.47 -8.96 13.17
C ALA A 282 2.70 -8.96 11.84
N LEU A 283 1.66 -8.13 11.73
CA LEU A 283 0.90 -7.95 10.48
C LEU A 283 1.77 -7.36 9.37
N ALA A 284 2.52 -6.30 9.67
CA ALA A 284 3.44 -5.66 8.71
C ALA A 284 4.46 -6.67 8.17
N LEU A 285 5.08 -7.44 9.05
CA LEU A 285 6.09 -8.43 8.68
C LEU A 285 5.51 -9.60 7.88
N SER A 286 4.30 -10.04 8.24
CA SER A 286 3.56 -11.04 7.45
C SER A 286 3.34 -10.56 6.02
N ASN A 287 2.90 -9.31 5.83
CA ASN A 287 2.63 -8.79 4.48
C ASN A 287 3.92 -8.51 3.70
N LEU A 288 4.97 -8.01 4.36
CA LEU A 288 6.31 -7.82 3.79
C LEU A 288 6.90 -9.10 3.21
N THR A 289 6.64 -10.23 3.85
CA THR A 289 7.22 -11.52 3.49
C THR A 289 6.29 -12.42 2.68
N ASN A 290 4.99 -12.09 2.63
CA ASN A 290 4.00 -12.78 1.83
C ASN A 290 4.40 -12.74 0.34
N ALA A 291 4.56 -13.91 -0.29
CA ALA A 291 4.94 -14.05 -1.70
C ALA A 291 6.19 -13.24 -2.13
N ASN A 292 7.08 -12.86 -1.19
CA ASN A 292 8.34 -12.19 -1.48
C ASN A 292 9.50 -12.98 -0.86
N HIS A 293 10.07 -13.86 -1.68
CA HIS A 293 11.14 -14.79 -1.29
C HIS A 293 12.44 -14.09 -0.85
N LEU A 294 12.70 -12.86 -1.33
CA LEU A 294 13.87 -12.08 -0.93
C LEU A 294 13.69 -11.52 0.49
N ASN A 295 12.47 -11.11 0.84
CA ASN A 295 12.11 -10.66 2.18
C ASN A 295 12.00 -11.83 3.16
N ALA A 296 11.79 -13.05 2.67
CA ALA A 296 11.80 -14.26 3.47
C ALA A 296 13.17 -14.57 4.12
N LYS A 297 14.25 -13.81 3.85
CA LYS A 297 15.47 -13.84 4.68
C LYS A 297 15.26 -13.25 6.07
N ALA A 298 14.24 -12.41 6.26
CA ALA A 298 13.80 -11.89 7.56
C ALA A 298 13.28 -12.99 8.51
N LEU A 299 12.98 -14.16 7.94
CA LEU A 299 12.37 -15.32 8.59
C LEU A 299 13.28 -15.93 9.67
N ASN A 300 14.60 -15.77 9.56
CA ASN A 300 15.54 -16.17 10.62
C ASN A 300 15.20 -15.48 11.95
N ILE A 301 14.74 -14.23 11.92
CA ILE A 301 14.48 -13.48 13.16
C ILE A 301 13.09 -13.79 13.74
N LEU A 302 12.10 -14.05 12.88
CA LEU A 302 10.81 -14.61 13.32
C LEU A 302 10.99 -15.99 13.98
N GLN A 303 11.97 -16.77 13.53
CA GLN A 303 12.33 -18.04 14.14
C GLN A 303 12.99 -17.89 15.50
N GLU A 304 13.92 -16.95 15.65
CA GLU A 304 14.49 -16.64 16.97
C GLU A 304 13.40 -16.25 17.99
N ILE A 305 12.38 -15.51 17.54
CA ILE A 305 11.24 -15.10 18.39
C ILE A 305 10.34 -16.30 18.72
N HIS A 306 10.01 -17.14 17.74
CA HIS A 306 9.14 -18.30 17.95
C HIS A 306 9.79 -19.40 18.80
N LEU A 307 11.11 -19.60 18.67
CA LEU A 307 11.88 -20.58 19.44
C LEU A 307 12.21 -20.10 20.85
N SER A 308 12.00 -18.81 21.16
CA SER A 308 12.23 -18.27 22.50
C SER A 308 11.05 -18.53 23.42
N THR A 309 11.29 -19.25 24.52
CA THR A 309 10.33 -19.50 25.61
C THR A 309 9.84 -18.23 26.31
N SER A 310 10.58 -17.11 26.18
CA SER A 310 10.21 -15.81 26.78
C SER A 310 9.57 -14.82 25.81
N ARG A 311 9.72 -15.02 24.49
CA ARG A 311 9.29 -14.07 23.43
C ARG A 311 8.18 -14.60 22.55
N LYS A 312 7.87 -15.91 22.61
CA LYS A 312 6.74 -16.52 21.90
C LYS A 312 5.41 -15.89 22.36
N ASN A 313 4.63 -15.40 21.42
CA ASN A 313 3.26 -14.93 21.64
C ASN A 313 2.34 -15.32 20.46
N ASN A 314 1.02 -15.33 20.68
CA ASN A 314 0.04 -15.76 19.68
C ASN A 314 0.14 -14.97 18.36
N PHE A 315 0.57 -13.70 18.41
CA PHE A 315 0.72 -12.86 17.22
C PHE A 315 1.96 -13.24 16.39
N SER A 316 3.09 -13.51 17.05
CA SER A 316 4.31 -13.99 16.41
C SER A 316 4.10 -15.38 15.78
N GLU A 317 3.30 -16.24 16.41
CA GLU A 317 2.90 -17.54 15.88
C GLU A 317 1.97 -17.40 14.68
N ALA A 318 0.98 -16.50 14.73
CA ALA A 318 0.10 -16.21 13.59
C ALA A 318 0.86 -15.59 12.41
N ALA A 319 1.83 -14.71 12.66
CA ALA A 319 2.69 -14.13 11.63
C ALA A 319 3.62 -15.18 11.00
N LEU A 320 4.21 -16.06 11.81
CA LEU A 320 5.00 -17.18 11.32
C LEU A 320 4.16 -18.15 10.50
N GLN A 321 2.94 -18.46 10.94
CA GLN A 321 2.03 -19.35 10.25
C GLN A 321 1.60 -18.76 8.90
N ARG A 322 1.21 -17.47 8.86
CA ARG A 322 0.92 -16.77 7.59
C ARG A 322 2.12 -16.77 6.66
N LEU A 323 3.31 -16.49 7.18
CA LEU A 323 4.55 -16.51 6.42
C LEU A 323 4.84 -17.89 5.82
N PHE A 324 4.61 -18.96 6.58
CA PHE A 324 4.70 -20.33 6.12
C PHE A 324 3.65 -20.66 5.06
N ASP A 325 2.40 -20.24 5.24
CA ASP A 325 1.34 -20.46 4.26
C ASP A 325 1.60 -19.69 2.95
N SER A 326 2.29 -18.55 3.03
CA SER A 326 2.74 -17.76 1.88
C SER A 326 4.04 -18.24 1.25
N ASN A 327 4.83 -19.08 1.94
CA ASN A 327 6.14 -19.57 1.48
C ASN A 327 6.27 -21.07 1.76
N LEU A 328 5.57 -21.89 0.98
CA LEU A 328 5.47 -23.34 1.19
C LEU A 328 6.83 -24.05 1.16
N SER A 329 7.76 -23.63 0.29
CA SER A 329 9.14 -24.16 0.26
C SER A 329 9.80 -24.05 1.62
N ILE A 330 9.59 -22.91 2.29
CA ILE A 330 10.15 -22.63 3.60
C ILE A 330 9.40 -23.41 4.66
N LYS A 331 8.07 -23.39 4.64
CA LYS A 331 7.23 -24.21 5.53
C LYS A 331 7.67 -25.67 5.53
N TYR A 332 7.83 -26.26 4.35
CA TYR A 332 8.25 -27.66 4.20
C TYR A 332 9.66 -27.90 4.72
N SER A 333 10.60 -27.01 4.41
CA SER A 333 11.99 -27.10 4.86
C SER A 333 12.14 -27.04 6.40
N PHE A 334 11.20 -26.38 7.09
CA PHE A 334 11.20 -26.26 8.55
C PHE A 334 10.37 -27.34 9.26
N THR A 335 9.14 -27.55 8.81
CA THR A 335 8.19 -28.47 9.46
C THR A 335 8.34 -29.91 9.00
N GLY A 336 8.89 -30.12 7.80
CA GLY A 336 8.95 -31.42 7.13
C GLY A 336 7.61 -31.91 6.58
N CYS A 337 6.53 -31.11 6.72
CA CYS A 337 5.17 -31.48 6.34
C CYS A 337 4.42 -30.30 5.70
N LEU A 338 3.44 -30.58 4.85
CA LEU A 338 2.52 -29.58 4.29
C LEU A 338 1.11 -30.11 4.47
N SER A 339 0.19 -29.28 4.94
CA SER A 339 -1.20 -29.72 5.11
C SER A 339 -1.93 -29.77 3.77
N SER A 340 -3.05 -30.48 3.76
CA SER A 340 -3.95 -30.53 2.61
C SER A 340 -4.43 -29.16 2.13
N SER A 341 -4.51 -28.16 3.01
CA SER A 341 -4.86 -26.79 2.61
C SER A 341 -3.77 -26.06 1.81
N ASN A 342 -2.52 -26.56 1.77
CA ASN A 342 -1.41 -25.89 1.12
C ASN A 342 -1.34 -26.19 -0.39
N LYS A 343 -1.66 -25.18 -1.22
CA LYS A 343 -1.59 -25.29 -2.68
C LYS A 343 -0.21 -24.92 -3.18
N ILE A 344 0.56 -25.92 -3.60
CA ILE A 344 1.88 -25.71 -4.21
C ILE A 344 1.70 -25.08 -5.61
N THR A 345 2.45 -24.00 -5.86
CA THR A 345 2.50 -23.30 -7.15
C THR A 345 3.92 -23.36 -7.74
N ASP A 346 4.08 -22.97 -9.01
CA ASP A 346 5.39 -22.88 -9.65
C ASP A 346 6.37 -22.03 -8.82
N GLY A 347 7.64 -22.45 -8.78
CA GLY A 347 8.67 -21.83 -7.94
C GLY A 347 8.84 -22.49 -6.56
N PHE A 348 8.05 -23.51 -6.22
CA PHE A 348 8.29 -24.33 -5.04
C PHE A 348 9.61 -25.11 -5.15
N TYR A 349 10.35 -25.20 -4.05
CA TYR A 349 11.56 -26.01 -3.97
C TYR A 349 11.77 -26.59 -2.58
N ASP A 350 12.34 -27.78 -2.53
CA ASP A 350 12.69 -28.49 -1.32
C ASP A 350 14.18 -28.33 -1.02
N TYR A 351 14.47 -27.48 -0.03
CA TYR A 351 15.81 -27.24 0.50
C TYR A 351 16.31 -28.37 1.41
N GLY A 352 15.42 -29.27 1.86
CA GLY A 352 15.67 -30.24 2.92
C GLY A 352 15.49 -29.64 4.32
N LYS A 353 15.61 -30.48 5.36
CA LYS A 353 15.39 -30.05 6.75
C LYS A 353 16.45 -29.05 7.20
N VAL A 354 16.03 -27.83 7.49
CA VAL A 354 16.91 -26.72 7.86
C VAL A 354 17.15 -26.76 9.37
N LYS A 355 18.42 -26.63 9.78
CA LYS A 355 18.75 -26.46 11.20
C LYS A 355 18.52 -24.99 11.60
N PRO A 356 18.13 -24.68 12.84
CA PRO A 356 17.83 -23.31 13.28
C PRO A 356 18.92 -22.28 12.94
N ASP A 357 20.18 -22.70 12.92
CA ASP A 357 21.33 -21.81 12.71
C ASP A 357 21.74 -21.68 11.23
N HIS A 358 21.05 -22.36 10.32
CA HIS A 358 21.43 -22.43 8.90
C HIS A 358 20.73 -21.33 8.09
N LYS A 359 21.53 -20.44 7.48
CA LYS A 359 21.01 -19.37 6.62
C LYS A 359 20.34 -19.95 5.37
N MET A 360 19.03 -19.79 5.27
CA MET A 360 18.29 -20.07 4.04
C MET A 360 18.72 -19.09 2.94
N ILE A 361 19.12 -19.65 1.81
CA ILE A 361 19.52 -18.94 0.59
C ILE A 361 18.46 -19.14 -0.48
N THR A 362 18.31 -18.18 -1.38
CA THR A 362 17.25 -18.23 -2.42
C THR A 362 17.54 -19.30 -3.46
N LEU A 363 16.51 -19.69 -4.24
CA LEU A 363 16.70 -20.63 -5.36
C LEU A 363 17.64 -20.08 -6.43
N GLU A 364 17.62 -18.76 -6.67
CA GLU A 364 18.60 -18.09 -7.54
C GLU A 364 20.02 -18.18 -6.98
N GLU A 365 20.19 -17.96 -5.67
CA GLU A 365 21.48 -18.09 -5.00
C GLU A 365 22.00 -19.52 -5.06
N LEU A 366 21.14 -20.51 -4.82
CA LEU A 366 21.43 -21.93 -4.98
C LEU A 366 21.82 -22.27 -6.42
N TYR A 367 21.10 -21.74 -7.40
CA TYR A 367 21.41 -21.95 -8.82
C TYR A 367 22.77 -21.37 -9.19
N LYS A 368 23.16 -20.24 -8.59
CA LYS A 368 24.47 -19.60 -8.78
C LYS A 368 25.61 -20.30 -8.04
N GLN A 369 25.32 -21.23 -7.12
CA GLN A 369 26.37 -21.99 -6.43
C GLN A 369 27.05 -22.99 -7.38
N LYS A 370 28.34 -23.23 -7.11
CA LYS A 370 29.04 -24.35 -7.76
C LYS A 370 28.40 -25.66 -7.32
N VAL A 371 28.27 -26.58 -8.27
CA VAL A 371 27.83 -27.96 -8.00
C VAL A 371 28.66 -28.52 -6.86
N ASN A 372 27.96 -29.00 -5.83
CA ASN A 372 28.56 -29.47 -4.58
C ASN A 372 27.99 -30.86 -4.22
N GLN A 373 28.48 -31.43 -3.12
CA GLN A 373 28.04 -32.73 -2.63
C GLN A 373 26.82 -32.65 -1.70
N HIS A 374 26.22 -31.47 -1.53
CA HIS A 374 25.02 -31.33 -0.71
C HIS A 374 23.81 -32.02 -1.38
N ARG A 375 22.76 -32.21 -0.58
CA ARG A 375 21.51 -32.81 -1.04
C ARG A 375 21.00 -32.07 -2.29
N PRO A 376 20.54 -32.79 -3.33
CA PRO A 376 19.93 -32.15 -4.48
C PRO A 376 18.69 -31.35 -4.04
N VAL A 377 18.60 -30.10 -4.51
CA VAL A 377 17.41 -29.27 -4.35
C VAL A 377 16.41 -29.67 -5.43
N VAL A 378 15.21 -30.06 -5.00
CA VAL A 378 14.11 -30.40 -5.91
C VAL A 378 13.29 -29.15 -6.11
N PHE A 379 12.95 -28.81 -7.35
CA PHE A 379 12.22 -27.59 -7.68
C PHE A 379 11.16 -27.87 -8.74
N LEU A 380 10.02 -27.19 -8.65
CA LEU A 380 8.87 -27.36 -9.54
C LEU A 380 8.65 -26.09 -10.39
N ASN A 381 8.68 -26.24 -11.71
CA ASN A 381 8.24 -25.23 -12.67
C ASN A 381 7.70 -25.87 -13.94
N ALA A 382 6.39 -25.96 -14.01
CA ALA A 382 5.67 -26.47 -15.16
C ALA A 382 5.09 -25.34 -16.03
N LYS A 383 5.32 -24.06 -15.69
CA LYS A 383 4.87 -22.94 -16.52
C LYS A 383 5.84 -22.74 -17.70
N PRO A 384 5.37 -22.81 -18.95
CA PRO A 384 6.19 -22.42 -20.09
C PRO A 384 6.56 -20.94 -19.97
N PRO A 385 7.75 -20.53 -20.44
CA PRO A 385 8.11 -19.12 -20.47
C PRO A 385 7.07 -18.35 -21.30
N GLU A 386 6.56 -17.22 -20.76
CA GLU A 386 5.67 -16.35 -21.52
C GLU A 386 6.40 -15.91 -22.81
N PRO A 387 5.73 -15.92 -23.98
CA PRO A 387 6.34 -15.43 -25.18
C PRO A 387 6.74 -13.98 -24.95
N ALA A 388 8.02 -13.66 -25.14
CA ALA A 388 8.46 -12.29 -25.20
C ALA A 388 7.56 -11.58 -26.22
N LEU A 389 6.94 -10.46 -25.82
CA LEU A 389 6.32 -9.56 -26.78
C LEU A 389 7.41 -9.24 -27.80
N THR A 390 7.31 -9.82 -28.99
CA THR A 390 8.15 -9.46 -30.12
C THR A 390 7.99 -7.96 -30.31
N GLU A 391 9.03 -7.20 -30.00
CA GLU A 391 9.17 -5.83 -30.43
C GLU A 391 8.93 -5.81 -31.95
N LEU A 392 7.82 -5.20 -32.36
CA LEU A 392 7.60 -4.89 -33.76
C LEU A 392 8.75 -3.96 -34.21
N PRO A 393 9.31 -4.16 -35.43
CA PRO A 393 10.32 -3.25 -35.94
C PRO A 393 9.73 -1.84 -36.05
N PRO A 394 10.56 -0.78 -35.99
CA PRO A 394 10.06 0.59 -35.95
C PRO A 394 9.26 0.90 -37.22
N VAL A 395 8.00 1.31 -37.03
CA VAL A 395 7.18 1.90 -38.09
C VAL A 395 7.76 3.28 -38.39
N GLU A 396 8.42 3.42 -39.53
CA GLU A 396 8.75 4.73 -40.09
C GLU A 396 7.46 5.46 -40.46
N ASN A 397 7.10 6.46 -39.65
CA ASN A 397 6.08 7.45 -40.01
C ASN A 397 6.63 8.34 -41.14
N LYS A 398 6.20 8.10 -42.38
CA LYS A 398 6.13 9.15 -43.40
C LYS A 398 4.75 9.14 -44.06
N SER A 399 4.15 10.32 -44.00
CA SER A 399 2.79 10.74 -44.40
C SER A 399 2.42 10.43 -45.85
N PRO A 400 1.13 10.19 -46.16
CA PRO A 400 0.66 9.94 -47.51
C PRO A 400 0.26 11.26 -48.19
N ASP A 401 0.86 11.54 -49.35
CA ASP A 401 0.23 12.35 -50.39
C ASP A 401 0.11 11.52 -51.66
N SER A 402 -1.14 11.32 -52.07
CA SER A 402 -1.60 10.75 -53.35
C SER A 402 -1.41 11.80 -54.47
N PRO A 403 -1.28 11.45 -55.77
CA PRO A 403 -2.33 10.71 -56.49
C PRO A 403 -1.92 9.79 -57.66
N GLY A 404 -2.76 8.76 -57.86
CA GLY A 404 -3.40 8.40 -59.13
C GLY A 404 -2.58 8.09 -60.38
N GLY A 405 -2.66 6.83 -60.84
CA GLY A 405 -3.05 6.55 -62.22
C GLY A 405 -2.07 5.80 -63.13
N ARG A 406 -2.42 4.53 -63.41
CA ARG A 406 -2.23 3.74 -64.65
C ARG A 406 -0.80 3.45 -65.19
N SER A 407 -0.55 2.15 -65.35
CA SER A 407 0.43 1.47 -66.23
C SER A 407 0.38 1.97 -67.70
N PRO A 408 1.38 1.71 -68.59
CA PRO A 408 2.33 0.58 -68.61
C PRO A 408 3.81 0.89 -69.01
N THR A 409 4.65 -0.15 -68.92
CA THR A 409 6.02 -0.34 -69.47
C THR A 409 6.17 -0.09 -71.00
N PRO A 410 7.37 -0.23 -71.62
CA PRO A 410 8.73 0.23 -71.26
C PRO A 410 9.53 0.79 -72.48
N SER A 411 10.48 1.73 -72.30
CA SER A 411 11.60 1.88 -73.26
C SER A 411 12.75 2.79 -72.80
N LYS A 412 13.90 2.13 -72.62
CA LYS A 412 15.30 2.47 -72.96
C LYS A 412 15.75 3.94 -73.19
N ASN A 413 16.92 4.16 -72.58
CA ASN A 413 18.14 4.77 -73.14
C ASN A 413 18.48 6.26 -72.85
N SER A 414 19.43 6.39 -71.92
CA SER A 414 20.80 6.90 -72.11
C SER A 414 21.09 8.40 -72.10
N ASN A 415 22.19 8.68 -71.38
CA ASN A 415 23.18 9.76 -71.52
C ASN A 415 22.83 11.14 -70.94
N LYS A 416 23.54 11.55 -69.87
CA LYS A 416 24.83 12.28 -69.87
C LYS A 416 24.64 13.75 -70.29
N ASP A 417 24.78 14.69 -69.35
CA ASP A 417 26.00 15.53 -69.25
C ASP A 417 25.87 16.67 -68.22
N LYS A 418 26.97 16.87 -67.48
CA LYS A 418 27.64 18.16 -67.14
C LYS A 418 26.94 19.22 -66.24
N THR A 419 27.45 19.31 -64.99
CA THR A 419 28.27 20.42 -64.36
C THR A 419 27.91 21.91 -64.57
N PRO A 420 28.52 22.90 -63.85
CA PRO A 420 29.23 22.92 -62.54
C PRO A 420 28.90 24.17 -61.65
N SER A 421 29.43 24.22 -60.42
CA SER A 421 30.13 25.41 -59.84
C SER A 421 30.68 25.03 -58.43
N LYS A 422 31.99 24.89 -58.16
CA LYS A 422 33.17 25.78 -58.10
C LYS A 422 33.24 26.74 -56.90
N GLY A 423 34.23 26.47 -56.03
CA GLY A 423 34.87 27.39 -55.07
C GLY A 423 35.65 26.62 -54.00
N LYS A 424 36.86 26.06 -54.27
CA LYS A 424 38.23 26.62 -54.05
C LYS A 424 38.52 26.96 -52.56
N SER A 425 39.65 26.63 -51.91
CA SER A 425 40.92 25.96 -52.25
C SER A 425 41.82 25.80 -51.00
N LYS A 426 42.90 24.99 -51.17
CA LYS A 426 44.18 24.85 -50.43
C LYS A 426 44.15 23.81 -49.29
N GLY A 427 44.92 22.71 -49.30
CA GLY A 427 46.28 22.38 -49.78
C GLY A 427 47.05 21.90 -48.52
N LYS A 428 47.86 20.84 -48.42
CA LYS A 428 48.74 20.04 -49.30
C LYS A 428 49.05 18.70 -48.54
N LYS A 429 49.45 17.65 -49.26
CA LYS A 429 49.97 16.36 -48.75
C LYS A 429 51.47 16.44 -48.40
N GLU A 430 51.92 15.62 -47.44
CA GLU A 430 53.12 14.73 -47.44
C GLU A 430 53.32 14.18 -46.00
N GLU A 431 53.10 12.89 -45.76
CA GLU A 431 54.06 11.76 -45.70
C GLU A 431 54.70 11.51 -44.30
N GLU A 432 54.13 10.51 -43.62
CA GLU A 432 54.77 9.34 -42.98
C GLU A 432 56.10 9.51 -42.21
N LYS A 433 56.10 9.34 -40.87
CA LYS A 433 56.77 8.23 -40.14
C LYS A 433 56.79 8.36 -38.60
N THR A 434 56.22 7.33 -37.97
CA THR A 434 56.63 6.59 -36.75
C THR A 434 56.70 7.22 -35.34
N LYS A 435 56.14 6.42 -34.41
CA LYS A 435 56.38 6.26 -32.94
C LYS A 435 55.64 7.23 -32.03
N GLU A 436 54.54 6.73 -31.44
CA GLU A 436 54.45 6.11 -30.09
C GLU A 436 54.28 7.19 -29.02
N GLU A 437 53.04 7.37 -28.56
CA GLU A 437 52.74 7.85 -27.21
C GLU A 437 51.32 7.38 -26.84
N GLU A 438 51.21 6.84 -25.61
CA GLU A 438 50.06 6.17 -25.03
C GLU A 438 48.90 7.14 -24.79
N GLU A 439 47.69 6.77 -25.20
CA GLU A 439 46.47 7.46 -24.81
C GLU A 439 45.52 6.54 -24.03
N ILE A 440 45.21 7.00 -22.82
CA ILE A 440 44.45 6.34 -21.77
C ILE A 440 43.01 6.07 -22.24
N LYS A 441 42.64 4.80 -22.38
CA LYS A 441 41.25 4.38 -22.61
C LYS A 441 40.49 4.36 -21.28
N ILE A 442 39.61 5.33 -21.11
CA ILE A 442 38.55 5.32 -20.10
C ILE A 442 37.67 4.08 -20.37
N PRO A 443 37.49 3.14 -19.42
CA PRO A 443 36.63 1.99 -19.65
C PRO A 443 35.18 2.46 -19.77
N GLN A 444 34.52 2.14 -20.88
CA GLN A 444 33.07 2.18 -20.98
C GLN A 444 32.51 1.20 -19.95
N GLU A 445 31.84 1.72 -18.91
CA GLU A 445 31.01 0.92 -18.02
C GLU A 445 29.91 0.26 -18.89
N VAL A 446 30.08 -1.04 -19.10
CA VAL A 446 29.02 -1.89 -19.60
C VAL A 446 27.91 -1.84 -18.55
N ILE A 447 26.82 -1.14 -18.86
CA ILE A 447 25.55 -1.29 -18.15
C ILE A 447 25.13 -2.74 -18.36
N VAL A 448 25.51 -3.61 -17.41
CA VAL A 448 24.97 -4.96 -17.33
C VAL A 448 23.53 -4.79 -16.87
N GLU A 449 22.59 -4.74 -17.80
CA GLU A 449 21.20 -5.05 -17.50
C GLU A 449 21.20 -6.37 -16.73
N LYS A 450 20.86 -6.32 -15.44
CA LYS A 450 20.65 -7.53 -14.63
C LYS A 450 19.46 -8.25 -15.23
N LYS A 451 19.74 -9.18 -16.16
CA LYS A 451 18.76 -10.11 -16.70
C LYS A 451 18.07 -10.78 -15.51
N GLN A 452 16.78 -10.53 -15.36
CA GLN A 452 15.96 -11.12 -14.30
C GLN A 452 16.09 -12.65 -14.41
N TRP A 453 16.54 -13.30 -13.34
CA TRP A 453 16.68 -14.75 -13.34
C TRP A 453 15.30 -15.40 -13.49
N LEU A 454 15.11 -16.12 -14.59
CA LEU A 454 13.89 -16.87 -14.85
C LEU A 454 14.08 -18.32 -14.43
N LEU A 455 13.06 -18.87 -13.79
CA LEU A 455 13.00 -20.26 -13.35
C LEU A 455 13.13 -21.20 -14.58
N PRO A 456 14.02 -22.21 -14.55
CA PRO A 456 14.15 -23.16 -15.66
C PRO A 456 12.83 -23.90 -15.89
N TYR A 457 12.29 -23.87 -17.11
CA TYR A 457 11.09 -24.63 -17.50
C TYR A 457 11.43 -26.10 -17.73
N ASP A 458 10.63 -27.02 -17.16
CA ASP A 458 10.76 -28.46 -17.38
C ASP A 458 9.64 -28.99 -18.30
N PRO A 459 9.90 -29.19 -19.61
CA PRO A 459 8.90 -29.66 -20.56
C PRO A 459 8.49 -31.12 -20.33
N ILE A 460 9.38 -31.94 -19.77
CA ILE A 460 9.11 -33.35 -19.48
C ILE A 460 8.14 -33.42 -18.30
N PHE A 461 8.40 -32.61 -17.27
CA PHE A 461 7.51 -32.48 -16.15
C PHE A 461 6.15 -31.92 -16.56
N HIS A 462 6.10 -30.85 -17.37
CA HIS A 462 4.85 -30.28 -17.87
C HIS A 462 3.99 -31.30 -18.64
N SER A 463 4.60 -32.12 -19.49
CA SER A 463 3.91 -33.20 -20.21
C SER A 463 3.35 -34.26 -19.25
N LEU A 464 4.13 -34.65 -18.24
CA LEU A 464 3.70 -35.58 -17.19
C LEU A 464 2.50 -35.02 -16.40
N ILE A 465 2.57 -33.76 -15.93
CA ILE A 465 1.44 -33.09 -15.24
C ILE A 465 0.20 -33.14 -16.12
N THR A 466 0.35 -32.77 -17.40
CA THR A 466 -0.77 -32.68 -18.34
C THR A 466 -1.45 -34.04 -18.52
N ASN A 467 -0.66 -35.11 -18.64
CA ASN A 467 -1.18 -36.47 -18.81
C ASN A 467 -1.86 -36.98 -17.54
N VAL A 468 -1.21 -36.82 -16.37
CA VAL A 468 -1.78 -37.21 -15.07
C VAL A 468 -3.06 -36.44 -14.81
N THR A 469 -3.09 -35.13 -15.05
CA THR A 469 -4.28 -34.29 -14.89
C THR A 469 -5.44 -34.77 -15.76
N LYS A 470 -5.18 -35.09 -17.04
CA LYS A 470 -6.21 -35.61 -17.94
C LYS A 470 -6.77 -36.97 -17.52
N SER A 471 -5.95 -37.82 -16.90
CA SER A 471 -6.36 -39.16 -16.46
C SER A 471 -7.01 -39.19 -15.06
N VAL A 472 -6.58 -38.32 -14.14
CA VAL A 472 -6.99 -38.36 -12.72
C VAL A 472 -8.14 -37.40 -12.44
N LEU A 473 -8.15 -36.20 -13.02
CA LEU A 473 -9.17 -35.18 -12.74
C LEU A 473 -10.62 -35.60 -13.09
N PRO A 474 -10.86 -36.42 -14.14
CA PRO A 474 -12.20 -36.92 -14.46
C PRO A 474 -12.75 -37.97 -13.48
N LEU A 475 -11.94 -38.48 -12.55
CA LEU A 475 -12.38 -39.53 -11.63
C LEU A 475 -13.36 -39.00 -10.58
N PRO A 476 -14.45 -39.72 -10.29
CA PRO A 476 -15.61 -39.20 -9.57
C PRO A 476 -15.40 -39.03 -8.06
N ASN A 477 -14.42 -39.72 -7.46
CA ASN A 477 -14.16 -39.64 -6.03
C ASN A 477 -12.66 -39.53 -5.69
N THR A 478 -12.38 -38.93 -4.53
CA THR A 478 -11.01 -38.67 -4.06
C THR A 478 -10.19 -39.94 -3.85
N LYS A 479 -10.83 -41.06 -3.50
CA LYS A 479 -10.14 -42.34 -3.27
C LYS A 479 -9.59 -42.91 -4.58
N GLU A 480 -10.40 -42.91 -5.64
CA GLU A 480 -10.00 -43.32 -6.98
C GLU A 480 -8.95 -42.38 -7.57
N GLN A 481 -9.07 -41.08 -7.34
CA GLN A 481 -8.04 -40.10 -7.73
C GLN A 481 -6.68 -40.42 -7.09
N VAL A 482 -6.65 -40.73 -5.79
CA VAL A 482 -5.42 -41.08 -5.05
C VAL A 482 -4.84 -42.41 -5.54
N VAL A 483 -5.66 -43.42 -5.80
CA VAL A 483 -5.21 -44.72 -6.30
C VAL A 483 -4.64 -44.61 -7.72
N ALA A 484 -5.33 -43.90 -8.62
CA ALA A 484 -4.85 -43.69 -9.99
C ALA A 484 -3.54 -42.90 -10.04
N LEU A 485 -3.39 -41.93 -9.14
CA LEU A 485 -2.14 -41.18 -8.95
C LEU A 485 -1.00 -42.10 -8.49
N ALA A 486 -1.25 -42.92 -7.46
CA ALA A 486 -0.25 -43.85 -6.92
C ALA A 486 0.19 -44.93 -7.94
N VAL A 487 -0.69 -45.33 -8.86
CA VAL A 487 -0.37 -46.28 -9.94
C VAL A 487 0.48 -45.60 -11.02
N SER A 488 0.14 -44.37 -11.41
CA SER A 488 0.92 -43.58 -12.37
C SER A 488 2.35 -43.30 -11.90
N ASP A 489 2.58 -43.26 -10.58
CA ASP A 489 3.91 -43.13 -9.96
C ASP A 489 4.81 -44.37 -10.18
N THR A 490 4.23 -45.57 -10.31
CA THR A 490 4.98 -46.83 -10.43
C THR A 490 5.45 -47.15 -11.84
N GLU A 491 4.75 -46.66 -12.86
CA GLU A 491 5.03 -46.98 -14.27
C GLU A 491 6.03 -46.01 -14.93
N GLY A 492 6.36 -44.88 -14.30
CA GLY A 492 7.23 -43.85 -14.88
C GLY A 492 8.25 -43.15 -13.96
N LEU A 493 8.20 -43.31 -12.62
CA LEU A 493 9.09 -42.59 -11.70
C LEU A 493 9.85 -43.54 -10.74
N GLY A 494 11.19 -43.51 -10.77
CA GLY A 494 12.05 -44.38 -9.94
C GLY A 494 11.95 -44.17 -8.40
N PRO A 495 12.44 -45.12 -7.59
CA PRO A 495 12.07 -45.32 -6.17
C PRO A 495 12.47 -44.21 -5.18
N LYS A 496 13.46 -43.36 -5.49
CA LYS A 496 13.81 -42.20 -4.64
C LYS A 496 12.85 -41.02 -4.83
N ARG A 497 12.11 -40.98 -5.95
CA ARG A 497 11.04 -39.99 -6.24
C ARG A 497 9.78 -40.27 -5.40
N ALA A 498 9.53 -41.54 -5.05
CA ALA A 498 8.34 -42.01 -4.32
C ALA A 498 8.31 -41.68 -2.81
N LYS A 499 9.46 -41.49 -2.15
CA LYS A 499 9.52 -41.33 -0.68
C LYS A 499 9.08 -39.96 -0.17
N LEU A 500 9.11 -38.92 -1.00
CA LEU A 500 8.61 -37.57 -0.65
C LEU A 500 7.09 -37.45 -0.85
N LEU A 501 6.51 -38.26 -1.74
CA LEU A 501 5.09 -38.28 -2.14
C LEU A 501 4.15 -38.84 -1.06
N LEU A 502 4.64 -39.73 -0.20
CA LEU A 502 3.81 -40.45 0.79
C LEU A 502 3.64 -39.74 2.14
N ALA A 503 4.26 -38.56 2.32
CA ALA A 503 4.32 -37.92 3.63
C ALA A 503 3.05 -37.15 4.04
N ASP A 504 2.14 -36.77 3.14
CA ASP A 504 0.88 -36.10 3.55
C ASP A 504 -0.25 -36.37 2.54
N ASN A 505 -1.28 -37.10 3.00
CA ASN A 505 -2.47 -37.43 2.24
C ASN A 505 -3.35 -36.18 2.02
N MET A 506 -3.85 -36.05 0.79
CA MET A 506 -4.78 -35.04 0.25
C MET A 506 -4.17 -33.68 -0.10
N VAL A 507 -3.60 -33.47 -1.30
CA VAL A 507 -4.05 -32.39 -2.20
C VAL A 507 -3.47 -32.50 -3.61
N ARG A 508 -4.26 -32.02 -4.57
CA ARG A 508 -4.05 -32.02 -6.02
C ARG A 508 -2.63 -31.60 -6.45
N LEU A 509 -2.05 -32.46 -7.30
CA LEU A 509 -1.09 -32.22 -8.40
C LEU A 509 0.35 -31.73 -8.09
N THR A 510 1.26 -32.74 -8.07
CA THR A 510 2.48 -32.92 -8.92
C THR A 510 3.91 -32.68 -8.40
N VAL A 511 4.81 -33.62 -8.79
CA VAL A 511 6.20 -33.89 -8.33
C VAL A 511 7.16 -34.19 -9.51
N CYS A 512 8.40 -33.67 -9.52
CA CYS A 512 9.62 -34.16 -10.24
C CYS A 512 10.91 -33.46 -9.70
N ALA A 513 12.19 -33.84 -9.95
CA ALA A 513 12.88 -34.37 -11.15
C ALA A 513 14.27 -35.07 -10.87
N VAL A 514 15.03 -35.43 -11.94
CA VAL A 514 16.41 -36.01 -12.03
C VAL A 514 17.29 -35.07 -12.89
N SER A 515 18.60 -34.84 -12.67
CA SER A 515 19.71 -35.64 -13.25
C SER A 515 21.12 -35.11 -12.91
N ARG A 516 22.05 -36.02 -12.60
CA ARG A 516 23.34 -36.22 -13.31
C ARG A 516 24.07 -37.44 -12.75
N LYS A 517 24.33 -38.44 -13.60
CA LYS A 517 25.50 -39.33 -13.48
C LYS A 517 26.27 -39.29 -14.80
N LYS A 518 27.57 -38.99 -14.70
CA LYS A 518 28.59 -39.47 -15.64
C LYS A 518 28.67 -40.99 -15.49
N ASP A 519 28.86 -41.70 -16.61
CA ASP A 519 29.86 -42.75 -16.86
C ASP A 519 29.52 -43.36 -18.24
N ASN A 520 30.33 -43.17 -19.28
CA ASN A 520 31.49 -43.99 -19.67
C ASN A 520 31.22 -45.51 -19.62
N SER A 521 30.75 -46.08 -20.74
CA SER A 521 31.32 -47.29 -21.37
C SER A 521 30.41 -47.83 -22.49
N LEU A 522 30.99 -47.91 -23.69
CA LEU A 522 30.63 -48.66 -24.91
C LEU A 522 29.28 -48.36 -25.58
#